data_AF-A0A239HXM6-F1
#
_entry.id   AF-A0A239HXM6-F1
#
_cell.length_a   1.000
_cell.length_b   1.000
_cell.length_c   1.000
_cell.angle_alpha   90.00
_cell.angle_beta   90.00
_cell.angle_gamma   90.00
#
_symmetry.space_group_name_H-M   'P 1'
#
loop_
_entity.id
_entity.type
_entity.pdbx_description
1 polymer ?
#
loop_
_entity_poly.entity_id
_entity_poly.type
_entity_poly.pdbx_seq_one_letter_code
_entity_poly.pdbx_strand_id
1 'polypeptide(L)'
;MGVSFFRRSKQVAAPVPGAVYRRVIFNTVETAQVVAVTEEGFPLPHVRYIARNDIMDGPDRGHPARNIRILSVDSFNRLYGLPQAG
;
A
#
# COMPACT_ATOMS: atom_id res chain seq x y z
N MET A 1 -38.96 11.56 12.63
CA MET A 1 -37.56 11.97 12.87
C MET A 1 -36.66 10.84 12.37
N GLY A 2 -36.06 10.98 11.18
CA GLY A 2 -35.23 9.94 10.56
C GLY A 2 -33.77 10.11 10.95
N VAL A 3 -33.20 9.14 11.66
CA VAL A 3 -31.76 9.10 11.95
C VAL A 3 -31.02 8.65 10.70
N SER A 4 -30.37 9.59 10.03
CA SER A 4 -29.50 9.28 8.90
C SER A 4 -28.14 8.82 9.42
N PHE A 5 -27.94 7.51 9.50
CA PHE A 5 -26.62 6.91 9.71
C PHE A 5 -25.83 6.99 8.42
N PHE A 6 -25.35 8.19 8.06
CA PHE A 6 -24.27 8.32 7.08
C PHE A 6 -23.00 7.80 7.73
N ARG A 7 -22.82 6.48 7.66
CA ARG A 7 -21.52 5.84 7.83
C ARG A 7 -20.67 6.42 6.71
N ARG A 8 -19.85 7.43 7.04
CA ARG A 8 -18.83 7.98 6.15
C ARG A 8 -17.84 6.83 5.91
N SER A 9 -18.17 5.95 4.97
CA SER A 9 -17.19 5.16 4.26
C SER A 9 -16.26 6.20 3.66
N LYS A 10 -15.15 6.48 4.36
CA LYS A 10 -14.02 7.16 3.73
C LYS A 10 -13.86 6.43 2.40
N GLN A 11 -14.09 7.13 1.29
CA GLN A 11 -13.74 6.60 -0.01
C GLN A 11 -12.28 6.21 0.12
N VAL A 12 -12.04 4.91 0.26
CA VAL A 12 -10.71 4.37 0.36
C VAL A 12 -10.18 4.51 -1.06
N ALA A 13 -9.56 5.65 -1.35
CA ALA A 13 -9.05 5.96 -2.68
C ALA A 13 -8.19 4.78 -3.13
N ALA A 14 -8.51 4.24 -4.31
CA ALA A 14 -7.75 3.13 -4.86
C ALA A 14 -6.29 3.58 -5.01
N PRO A 15 -5.30 2.75 -4.61
CA PRO A 15 -3.91 3.12 -4.72
C PRO A 15 -3.53 3.39 -6.16
N VAL A 16 -2.78 4.47 -6.39
CA VAL A 16 -2.42 4.88 -7.74
C VAL A 16 -1.16 4.11 -8.17
N PRO A 17 -1.17 3.38 -9.31
CA PRO A 17 0.03 2.78 -9.86
C PRO A 17 1.13 3.84 -10.08
N GLY A 18 2.35 3.52 -9.65
CA GLY A 18 3.49 4.44 -9.65
C GLY A 18 3.60 5.33 -8.41
N ALA A 19 2.55 5.46 -7.60
CA ALA A 19 2.62 6.24 -6.37
C ALA A 19 3.45 5.52 -5.30
N VAL A 20 4.18 6.32 -4.53
CA VAL A 20 4.98 5.87 -3.39
C VAL A 20 4.23 6.22 -2.11
N TYR A 21 4.00 5.19 -1.31
CA TYR A 21 3.44 5.30 0.02
C TYR A 21 4.53 5.11 1.05
N ARG A 22 4.38 5.74 2.21
CA ARG A 22 5.35 5.63 3.29
C ARG A 22 4.61 5.33 4.58
N ARG A 23 5.12 4.35 5.33
CA ARG A 23 4.71 4.12 6.71
C ARG A 23 5.92 4.03 7.61
N VAL A 24 5.75 4.44 8.87
CA VAL A 24 6.77 4.30 9.90
C VAL A 24 6.34 3.14 10.79
N ILE A 25 7.19 2.13 10.91
CA ILE A 25 6.96 0.95 11.74
C ILE A 25 8.05 0.92 12.80
N PHE A 26 7.66 1.14 14.06
CA PHE A 26 8.61 1.37 15.16
C PHE A 26 9.57 2.52 14.82
N ASN A 27 10.82 2.21 14.45
CA ASN A 27 11.86 3.17 14.06
C ASN A 27 12.30 3.03 12.60
N THR A 28 11.65 2.19 11.80
CA THR A 28 11.95 1.93 10.38
C THR A 28 10.95 2.65 9.49
N VAL A 29 11.45 3.30 8.45
CA VAL A 29 10.64 3.79 7.34
C VAL A 29 10.51 2.70 6.29
N GLU A 30 9.29 2.21 6.09
CA GLU A 30 8.96 1.37 4.95
C GLU A 30 8.29 2.22 3.87
N THR A 31 8.89 2.23 2.68
CA THR A 31 8.29 2.80 1.47
C THR A 31 7.69 1.69 0.63
N ALA A 32 6.50 1.91 0.09
CA ALA A 32 5.79 1.00 -0.79
C ALA A 32 5.50 1.70 -2.11
N GLN A 33 6.15 1.27 -3.18
CA GLN A 33 5.86 1.73 -4.53
C GLN A 33 4.82 0.83 -5.17
N VAL A 34 3.65 1.37 -5.49
CA VAL A 34 2.59 0.60 -6.16
C VAL A 34 3.01 0.35 -7.60
N VAL A 35 3.05 -0.92 -8.00
CA VAL A 35 3.35 -1.35 -9.36
C VAL A 35 2.08 -1.45 -10.18
N ALA A 36 1.05 -2.09 -9.64
CA ALA A 36 -0.23 -2.28 -10.31
C ALA A 36 -1.35 -2.53 -9.29
N VAL A 37 -2.58 -2.18 -9.68
CA VAL A 37 -3.79 -2.60 -8.99
C VAL A 37 -4.57 -3.50 -9.95
N THR A 38 -4.85 -4.73 -9.54
CA THR A 38 -5.55 -5.72 -10.37
C THR A 38 -6.50 -6.57 -9.55
N GLU A 39 -7.57 -7.02 -10.20
CA GLU A 39 -8.53 -8.02 -9.71
C GLU A 39 -8.25 -9.40 -10.34
N GLU A 40 -7.25 -9.50 -11.21
CA GLU A 40 -6.93 -10.73 -11.93
C GLU A 40 -6.39 -11.80 -10.98
N GLY A 41 -7.04 -12.97 -10.98
CA GLY A 41 -6.64 -14.13 -10.19
C GLY A 41 -7.11 -14.13 -8.74
N PHE A 42 -7.86 -13.12 -8.29
CA PHE A 42 -8.39 -13.06 -6.93
C PHE A 42 -9.83 -12.51 -6.88
N PRO A 43 -10.64 -12.88 -5.87
CA PRO A 43 -12.05 -12.44 -5.77
C PRO A 43 -12.22 -10.97 -5.34
N LEU A 44 -11.13 -10.24 -5.09
CA LEU A 44 -11.12 -8.87 -4.57
C LEU A 44 -10.05 -8.05 -5.32
N PRO A 45 -10.06 -6.72 -5.26
CA PRO A 45 -8.99 -5.90 -5.82
C PRO A 45 -7.73 -5.95 -4.96
N HIS A 46 -6.59 -6.17 -5.60
CA HIS A 46 -5.27 -6.30 -4.98
C HIS A 46 -4.27 -5.31 -5.56
N VAL A 47 -3.35 -4.88 -4.70
CA VAL A 47 -2.27 -3.97 -4.97
C VAL A 47 -0.99 -4.78 -5.01
N ARG A 48 -0.30 -4.74 -6.14
CA ARG A 48 1.06 -5.24 -6.29
C ARG A 48 2.00 -4.08 -6.03
N TYR A 49 2.89 -4.21 -5.05
CA TYR A 49 3.78 -3.12 -4.67
C TYR A 49 5.17 -3.64 -4.28
N ILE A 50 6.18 -2.79 -4.41
CA ILE A 50 7.55 -3.06 -4.00
C ILE A 50 7.79 -2.34 -2.68
N ALA A 51 8.13 -3.09 -1.63
CA ALA A 51 8.47 -2.54 -0.32
C ALA A 51 9.99 -2.35 -0.18
N ARG A 52 10.41 -1.20 0.36
CA ARG A 52 11.81 -0.92 0.75
C ARG A 52 11.86 -0.39 2.18
N ASN A 53 12.78 -0.92 2.98
CA ASN A 53 12.98 -0.56 4.38
C ASN A 53 14.34 0.14 4.55
N ASP A 54 14.35 1.31 5.18
CA ASP A 54 15.57 2.08 5.44
C ASP A 54 16.58 1.37 6.39
N ILE A 55 16.12 0.51 7.30
CA ILE A 55 17.00 -0.21 8.25
C ILE A 55 17.62 -1.49 7.65
N MET A 56 17.01 -2.08 6.61
CA MET A 56 17.44 -3.37 6.05
C MET A 56 18.30 -3.26 4.79
N ASP A 57 18.51 -2.05 4.26
CA ASP A 57 19.47 -1.79 3.18
C ASP A 57 20.91 -1.77 3.73
N GLY A 58 21.30 -2.84 4.42
CA GLY A 58 22.70 -3.30 4.40
C GLY A 58 23.07 -3.72 2.96
N PRO A 59 24.35 -3.94 2.64
CA PRO A 59 24.83 -4.18 1.27
C PRO A 59 24.43 -5.56 0.71
N ASP A 60 23.29 -6.12 1.15
CA ASP A 60 22.81 -7.38 0.67
C ASP A 60 22.07 -7.19 -0.65
N ARG A 61 22.62 -7.88 -1.66
CA ARG A 61 22.27 -7.84 -3.07
C ARG A 61 20.99 -8.61 -3.34
N GLY A 62 19.92 -8.27 -2.63
CA GLY A 62 18.59 -8.79 -2.87
C GLY A 62 17.97 -8.08 -4.07
N HIS A 63 18.04 -8.70 -5.25
CA HIS A 63 17.45 -8.24 -6.50
C HIS A 63 16.15 -7.42 -6.30
N PRO A 64 16.03 -6.17 -6.80
CA PRO A 64 14.85 -5.31 -6.60
C PRO A 64 13.56 -5.93 -7.14
N ALA A 65 13.67 -6.92 -8.04
CA ALA A 65 12.56 -7.66 -8.60
C ALA A 65 11.93 -8.71 -7.64
N ARG A 66 12.58 -9.08 -6.52
CA ARG A 66 12.10 -10.16 -5.64
C ARG A 66 11.21 -9.72 -4.48
N ASN A 67 11.07 -8.42 -4.21
CA ASN A 67 10.23 -7.90 -3.12
C ASN A 67 8.85 -7.38 -3.60
N ILE A 68 8.29 -7.99 -4.64
CA ILE A 68 6.91 -7.69 -5.06
C ILE A 68 5.96 -8.36 -4.07
N ARG A 69 5.28 -7.54 -3.28
CA ARG A 69 4.24 -7.96 -2.33
C ARG A 69 2.86 -7.72 -2.95
N ILE A 70 1.89 -8.53 -2.51
CA ILE A 70 0.51 -8.44 -2.94
C ILE A 70 -0.35 -8.29 -1.68
N LEU A 71 -1.20 -7.27 -1.65
CA LEU A 71 -2.18 -7.05 -0.59
C LEU A 71 -3.51 -6.67 -1.20
N SER A 72 -4.63 -6.94 -0.52
CA SER A 72 -5.91 -6.36 -0.91
C SER A 72 -5.83 -4.83 -0.83
N VAL A 73 -6.61 -4.13 -1.67
CA VAL A 73 -6.69 -2.66 -1.65
C VAL A 73 -7.05 -2.13 -0.26
N ASP A 74 -7.99 -2.78 0.42
CA ASP A 74 -8.40 -2.40 1.78
C ASP A 74 -7.24 -2.56 2.78
N SER A 75 -6.53 -3.70 2.75
CA SER A 75 -5.40 -3.93 3.65
C SER A 75 -4.24 -2.98 3.34
N PHE A 76 -3.93 -2.74 2.07
CA PHE A 76 -2.90 -1.79 1.67
C PHE A 76 -3.20 -0.39 2.20
N ASN A 77 -4.43 0.09 2.00
CA ASN A 77 -4.85 1.41 2.47
C ASN A 77 -4.91 1.51 4.01
N ARG A 78 -5.19 0.41 4.73
CA ARG A 78 -5.06 0.38 6.20
C ARG A 78 -3.61 0.49 6.66
N LEU A 79 -2.67 -0.13 5.94
CA LEU A 79 -1.26 -0.16 6.31
C LEU A 79 -0.52 1.14 5.95
N TYR A 80 -0.82 1.72 4.80
CA TYR A 80 -0.07 2.84 4.24
C TYR A 80 -0.85 4.16 4.22
N GLY A 81 -2.18 4.12 4.40
CA GLY A 81 -3.00 5.33 4.40
C GLY A 81 -3.04 6.02 3.04
N LEU A 82 -2.81 7.34 3.04
CA LEU A 82 -2.79 8.16 1.83
C LEU A 82 -1.38 8.21 1.24
N PRO A 83 -1.24 8.35 -0.10
CA PRO A 83 0.08 8.50 -0.72
C PRO A 83 0.75 9.76 -0.19
N GLN A 84 2.08 9.71 -0.04
CA GLN A 84 2.83 10.90 0.31
C GLN A 84 2.81 11.82 -0.91
N ALA A 85 2.19 13.00 -0.80
CA ALA A 85 2.28 14.02 -1.83
C ALA A 85 3.75 14.47 -1.88
N GLY A 86 4.42 14.16 -2.99
CA GLY A 86 5.74 14.69 -3.32
C GLY A 86 5.63 16.16 -3.70
#